data_AF-A0A202DYU9-F1
#
_entry.id   AF-A0A202DYU9-F1
#
_cell.length_a   1.000
_cell.length_b   1.000
_cell.length_c   1.000
_cell.angle_alpha   90.00
_cell.angle_beta   90.00
_cell.angle_gamma   90.00
#
_symmetry.space_group_name_H-M   'P 1'
#
loop_
_entity.id
_entity.type
_entity.pdbx_description
1 polymer ?
#
loop_
_entity_poly.entity_id
_entity_poly.type
_entity_poly.pdbx_seq_one_letter_code
_entity_poly.pdbx_strand_id
1 'polypeptide(L)'
;MPNKKELILFLSLAAILGFVALILYIKSQPNAKLNNQQVDYQDFTYEQLKNGEGIVPGSKQFDVNDFFIGAQLAQNSIVQKVKTGKLSYLSFYPSGKIYSASLYENMHLQNLNFSKGTWIRFYESGKVQEAKLRRDMIIQGLNASQDTLARFYESGRLSQIELAREARFGDILFPKGTRLRFFPSGKLQYSALIKELRIKGLACKAETTIEFDEEGRAIRGDCQPIK
;
A
#
# COMPACT_ATOMS: atom_id res chain seq x y z
N MET A 1 21.47 0.87 -53.72
CA MET A 1 20.49 1.25 -52.67
C MET A 1 19.95 -0.03 -52.06
N PRO A 2 20.08 -0.25 -50.74
CA PRO A 2 19.58 -1.47 -50.11
C PRO A 2 18.07 -1.56 -50.26
N ASN A 3 17.56 -2.77 -50.50
CA ASN A 3 16.12 -2.95 -50.63
C ASN A 3 15.43 -2.88 -49.25
N LYS A 4 14.12 -2.66 -49.23
CA LYS A 4 13.35 -2.48 -47.99
C LYS A 4 13.51 -3.65 -47.00
N LYS A 5 13.73 -4.88 -47.47
CA LYS A 5 13.94 -6.07 -46.61
C LYS A 5 15.32 -6.05 -45.96
N GLU A 6 16.35 -5.63 -46.69
CA GLU A 6 17.71 -5.48 -46.16
C GLU A 6 17.74 -4.41 -45.07
N LEU A 7 17.06 -3.27 -45.27
CA LEU A 7 17.01 -2.19 -44.28
C LEU A 7 16.32 -2.62 -42.96
N ILE A 8 15.26 -3.43 -43.04
CA ILE A 8 14.58 -3.97 -41.85
C ILE A 8 15.48 -4.94 -41.08
N LEU A 9 16.24 -5.78 -41.80
CA LEU A 9 17.18 -6.71 -41.18
C LEU A 9 18.30 -5.98 -40.44
N PHE A 10 18.85 -4.91 -41.04
CA PHE A 10 19.89 -4.08 -40.42
C PHE A 10 19.41 -3.37 -39.15
N LEU A 11 18.21 -2.80 -39.17
CA LEU A 11 17.63 -2.14 -38.00
C LEU A 11 17.35 -3.14 -36.85
N SER A 12 16.89 -4.34 -37.19
CA SER A 12 16.61 -5.39 -36.21
C SER A 12 17.91 -5.90 -35.55
N LEU A 13 18.96 -6.10 -36.34
CA LEU A 13 20.26 -6.53 -35.84
C LEU A 13 20.93 -5.47 -34.97
N ALA A 14 20.84 -4.18 -35.35
CA ALA A 14 21.36 -3.07 -34.56
C ALA A 14 20.65 -2.95 -33.19
N ALA A 15 19.33 -3.14 -33.16
CA ALA A 15 18.57 -3.15 -31.91
C ALA A 15 18.97 -4.32 -30.98
N ILE A 16 19.14 -5.52 -31.55
CA ILE A 16 19.59 -6.70 -30.79
C ILE A 16 21.00 -6.47 -30.23
N LEU A 17 21.92 -5.97 -31.04
CA LEU A 17 23.30 -5.68 -30.61
C LEU A 17 23.34 -4.60 -29.52
N GLY A 18 22.52 -3.55 -29.65
CA GLY A 18 22.39 -2.52 -28.61
C GLY A 18 21.84 -3.09 -27.29
N PHE A 19 20.85 -3.98 -27.35
CA PHE A 19 20.29 -4.61 -26.17
C PHE A 19 21.26 -5.58 -25.50
N VAL A 20 22.01 -6.36 -26.28
CA VAL A 20 23.06 -7.26 -25.77
C VAL A 20 24.20 -6.46 -25.14
N ALA A 21 24.64 -5.37 -25.78
CA ALA A 21 25.66 -4.47 -25.22
C ALA A 21 25.19 -3.84 -23.90
N LEU A 22 23.92 -3.47 -23.77
CA LEU A 22 23.36 -2.94 -22.52
C LEU A 22 23.32 -4.01 -21.41
N ILE A 23 22.92 -5.25 -21.71
CA ILE A 23 22.94 -6.35 -20.73
C ILE A 23 24.37 -6.65 -20.30
N LEU A 24 25.32 -6.72 -21.25
CA LEU A 24 26.73 -6.95 -20.95
C LEU A 24 27.32 -5.79 -20.15
N TYR A 25 26.96 -4.55 -20.46
CA TYR A 25 27.35 -3.38 -19.69
C TYR A 25 26.85 -3.47 -18.24
N ILE A 26 25.57 -3.78 -18.04
CA ILE A 26 24.96 -3.97 -16.71
C ILE A 26 25.63 -5.12 -15.94
N LYS A 27 25.92 -6.24 -16.59
CA LYS A 27 26.62 -7.38 -15.97
C LYS A 27 28.11 -7.13 -15.73
N SER A 28 28.73 -6.28 -16.55
CA SER A 28 30.15 -5.92 -16.43
C SER A 28 30.43 -4.95 -15.30
N GLN A 29 29.40 -4.27 -14.76
CA GLN A 29 29.53 -3.49 -13.55
C GLN A 29 29.83 -4.48 -12.40
N PRO A 30 31.07 -4.52 -11.89
CA PRO A 30 31.46 -5.49 -10.88
C PRO A 30 30.64 -5.19 -9.64
N ASN A 31 29.70 -6.08 -9.27
CA ASN A 31 28.81 -6.01 -8.09
C ASN A 31 29.01 -4.68 -7.38
N ALA A 32 28.42 -3.61 -7.94
CA ALA A 32 28.55 -2.31 -7.33
C ALA A 32 27.97 -2.54 -5.94
N LYS A 33 28.86 -2.68 -4.95
CA LYS A 33 28.46 -2.77 -3.56
C LYS A 33 27.57 -1.56 -3.47
N LEU A 34 26.26 -1.80 -3.29
CA LEU A 34 25.34 -0.77 -2.86
C LEU A 34 25.94 -0.38 -1.52
N ASN A 35 26.91 0.54 -1.57
CA ASN A 35 27.51 1.13 -0.42
C ASN A 35 26.30 1.59 0.34
N ASN A 36 26.20 1.17 1.59
CA ASN A 36 25.29 1.76 2.55
C ASN A 36 25.71 3.23 2.70
N GLN A 37 25.47 4.04 1.66
CA GLN A 37 25.53 5.47 1.73
C GLN A 37 24.46 5.80 2.74
N GLN A 38 24.93 6.24 3.90
CA GLN A 38 24.10 6.79 4.94
C GLN A 38 23.19 7.82 4.28
N VAL A 39 21.90 7.50 4.21
CA VAL A 39 20.92 8.39 3.62
C VAL A 39 20.82 9.57 4.56
N ASP A 40 21.20 10.74 4.08
CA ASP A 40 21.05 11.97 4.84
C ASP A 40 19.56 12.36 4.87
N TYR A 41 19.04 12.54 6.07
CA TYR A 41 17.66 12.94 6.32
C TYR A 41 17.67 14.32 6.96
N GLN A 42 16.84 15.22 6.45
CA GLN A 42 16.58 16.47 7.12
C GLN A 42 15.25 16.41 7.87
N ASP A 43 15.26 16.83 9.12
CA ASP A 43 14.06 17.00 9.91
C ASP A 43 13.37 18.31 9.50
N PHE A 44 12.10 18.22 9.11
CA PHE A 44 11.28 19.41 8.84
C PHE A 44 10.05 19.46 9.74
N THR A 45 9.77 20.65 10.25
CA THR A 45 8.50 20.96 10.92
C THR A 45 7.41 21.31 9.90
N TYR A 46 6.15 21.27 10.32
CA TYR A 46 5.03 21.70 9.47
C TYR A 46 5.16 23.16 9.02
N GLU A 47 5.53 24.08 9.92
CA GLU A 47 5.66 25.50 9.59
C GLU A 47 6.77 25.75 8.56
N GLN A 48 7.90 25.04 8.64
CA GLN A 48 8.96 25.11 7.63
C GLN A 48 8.45 24.68 6.25
N LEU A 49 7.76 23.53 6.17
CA LEU A 49 7.20 23.02 4.91
C LEU A 49 6.13 23.97 4.34
N LYS A 50 5.28 24.52 5.21
CA LYS A 50 4.26 25.53 4.85
C LYS A 50 4.91 26.80 4.29
N ASN A 51 6.02 27.25 4.87
CA ASN A 51 6.79 28.38 4.39
C ASN A 51 7.59 28.07 3.11
N GLY A 52 7.77 26.79 2.78
CA GLY A 52 8.35 26.33 1.52
C GLY A 52 9.78 25.82 1.63
N GLU A 53 10.29 25.67 2.85
CA GLU A 53 11.54 24.96 3.09
C GLU A 53 11.37 23.47 2.78
N GLY A 54 12.38 22.84 2.20
CA GLY A 54 12.40 21.38 2.01
C GLY A 54 11.43 20.84 0.96
N ILE A 55 10.68 21.68 0.24
CA ILE A 55 9.73 21.27 -0.79
C ILE A 55 10.20 21.67 -2.19
N VAL A 56 9.72 20.94 -3.20
CA VAL A 56 9.97 21.29 -4.60
C VAL A 56 9.23 22.59 -4.94
N PRO A 57 9.88 23.61 -5.54
CA PRO A 57 9.22 24.84 -5.96
C PRO A 57 7.99 24.56 -6.83
N GLY A 58 6.88 25.26 -6.55
CA GLY A 58 5.61 25.08 -7.27
C GLY A 58 4.83 23.80 -6.91
N SER A 59 5.33 22.96 -6.01
CA SER A 59 4.62 21.74 -5.59
C SER A 59 3.63 21.94 -4.44
N LYS A 60 3.58 23.13 -3.83
CA LYS A 60 2.61 23.44 -2.77
C LYS A 60 1.20 23.31 -3.31
N GLN A 61 0.36 22.63 -2.54
CA GLN A 61 -1.06 22.58 -2.77
C GLN A 61 -1.77 23.17 -1.57
N PHE A 62 -2.80 23.95 -1.87
CA PHE A 62 -3.70 24.56 -0.89
C PHE A 62 -5.12 24.07 -1.17
N ASP A 63 -5.96 23.97 -0.15
CA ASP A 63 -7.39 23.73 -0.33
C ASP A 63 -8.16 25.01 -0.68
N VAL A 64 -9.49 24.91 -0.73
CA VAL A 64 -10.41 26.03 -1.05
C VAL A 64 -10.41 27.16 -0.02
N ASN A 65 -9.80 26.97 1.15
CA ASN A 65 -9.69 27.96 2.22
C ASN A 65 -8.23 28.40 2.42
N ASP A 66 -7.37 28.22 1.42
CA ASP A 66 -5.94 28.50 1.46
C ASP A 66 -5.18 27.75 2.57
N PHE A 67 -5.69 26.61 3.05
CA PHE A 67 -4.93 25.77 3.96
C PHE A 67 -3.92 24.94 3.19
N PHE A 68 -2.67 24.94 3.66
CA PHE A 68 -1.61 24.10 3.08
C PHE A 68 -1.96 22.62 3.28
N ILE A 69 -2.33 21.95 2.18
CA ILE A 69 -2.74 20.54 2.20
C ILE A 69 -1.61 19.59 1.86
N GLY A 70 -0.54 20.04 1.20
CA GLY A 70 0.60 19.18 0.91
C GLY A 70 1.59 19.72 -0.10
N ALA A 71 2.70 18.99 -0.27
CA ALA A 71 3.75 19.31 -1.22
C ALA A 71 4.59 18.07 -1.57
N GLN A 72 5.40 18.19 -2.62
CA GLN A 72 6.47 17.25 -2.90
C GLN A 72 7.73 17.66 -2.16
N LEU A 73 8.42 16.71 -1.54
CA LEU A 73 9.67 17.00 -0.81
C LEU A 73 10.86 17.10 -1.77
N ALA A 74 11.72 18.08 -1.57
CA ALA A 74 12.94 18.27 -2.39
C ALA A 74 14.04 17.25 -2.07
N GLN A 75 13.96 16.61 -0.90
CA GLN A 75 14.94 15.66 -0.37
C GLN A 75 14.30 14.64 0.57
N ASN A 76 15.08 13.62 0.95
CA ASN A 76 14.66 12.68 1.98
C ASN A 76 14.51 13.42 3.30
N SER A 77 13.39 13.20 3.96
CA SER A 77 13.01 13.99 5.12
C SER A 77 12.42 13.10 6.21
N ILE A 78 12.51 13.56 7.44
CA ILE A 78 11.70 13.05 8.55
C ILE A 78 10.72 14.15 8.92
N VAL A 79 9.43 13.83 8.85
CA VAL A 79 8.37 14.74 9.26
C VAL A 79 7.53 14.00 10.28
N GLN A 80 7.46 14.53 11.51
CA GLN A 80 6.71 13.92 12.63
C GLN A 80 7.01 12.41 12.80
N LYS A 81 8.30 12.06 12.76
CA LYS A 81 8.82 10.67 12.86
C LYS A 81 8.53 9.77 11.65
N VAL A 82 7.90 10.28 10.59
CA VAL A 82 7.67 9.56 9.33
C VAL A 82 8.81 9.88 8.35
N LYS A 83 9.53 8.84 7.93
CA LYS A 83 10.61 8.95 6.93
C LYS A 83 10.04 8.92 5.52
N THR A 84 10.14 10.05 4.84
CA THR A 84 9.58 10.29 3.51
C THR A 84 10.69 10.58 2.50
N GLY A 85 10.41 10.26 1.25
CA GLY A 85 11.42 10.29 0.20
C GLY A 85 11.47 11.62 -0.51
N LYS A 86 12.62 11.92 -1.12
CA LYS A 86 12.70 12.91 -2.19
C LYS A 86 11.62 12.64 -3.25
N LEU A 87 10.94 13.70 -3.69
CA LEU A 87 9.79 13.70 -4.61
C LEU A 87 8.54 12.96 -4.11
N SER A 88 8.53 12.48 -2.87
CA SER A 88 7.31 11.93 -2.29
C SER A 88 6.33 13.05 -1.96
N TYR A 89 5.04 12.77 -2.18
CA TYR A 89 3.97 13.67 -1.80
C TYR A 89 3.61 13.45 -0.33
N LEU A 90 3.56 14.55 0.41
CA LEU A 90 3.17 14.60 1.82
C LEU A 90 1.99 15.56 1.94
N SER A 91 0.99 15.19 2.73
CA SER A 91 -0.20 16.00 2.96
C SER A 91 -0.50 16.16 4.45
N PHE A 92 -1.24 17.20 4.81
CA PHE A 92 -1.48 17.61 6.18
C PHE A 92 -2.94 17.93 6.46
N TYR A 93 -3.33 17.73 7.71
CA TYR A 93 -4.52 18.34 8.29
C TYR A 93 -4.29 19.83 8.54
N PRO A 94 -5.36 20.65 8.69
CA PRO A 94 -5.23 22.06 9.09
C PRO A 94 -4.48 22.27 10.42
N SER A 95 -4.49 21.30 11.33
CA SER A 95 -3.69 21.30 12.56
C SER A 95 -2.18 21.14 12.35
N GLY A 96 -1.75 20.89 11.12
CA GLY A 96 -0.36 20.59 10.76
C GLY A 96 0.06 19.14 11.00
N LYS A 97 -0.84 18.26 11.47
CA LYS A 97 -0.58 16.81 11.56
C LYS A 97 -0.54 16.18 10.17
N ILE A 98 0.31 15.17 9.99
CA ILE A 98 0.39 14.45 8.70
C ILE A 98 -0.95 13.76 8.42
N TYR A 99 -1.50 14.01 7.24
CA TYR A 99 -2.68 13.33 6.71
C TYR A 99 -2.29 12.09 5.90
N SER A 100 -1.34 12.20 4.97
CA SER A 100 -0.83 11.05 4.23
C SER A 100 0.59 11.22 3.72
N ALA A 101 1.33 10.12 3.59
CA ALA A 101 2.73 10.08 3.18
C ALA A 101 3.06 8.79 2.42
N SER A 102 4.07 8.82 1.53
CA SER A 102 4.71 7.62 0.99
C SER A 102 6.03 7.34 1.69
N LEU A 103 6.23 6.10 2.15
CA LEU A 103 7.43 5.71 2.90
C LEU A 103 8.66 5.59 1.99
N TYR A 104 9.80 6.13 2.42
CA TYR A 104 11.07 5.98 1.69
C TYR A 104 11.84 4.71 2.02
N GLU A 105 11.62 4.16 3.20
CA GLU A 105 12.23 2.93 3.68
C GLU A 105 11.20 2.09 4.43
N ASN A 106 11.60 0.88 4.84
CA ASN A 106 10.76 0.07 5.71
C ASN A 106 10.58 0.80 7.05
N MET A 107 9.35 0.89 7.54
CA MET A 107 9.06 1.55 8.80
C MET A 107 8.25 0.65 9.72
N HIS A 108 8.61 0.71 11.00
CA HIS A 108 7.84 0.11 12.07
C HIS A 108 6.87 1.15 12.64
N LEU A 109 5.57 0.97 12.41
CA LEU A 109 4.51 1.87 12.88
C LEU A 109 3.43 1.04 13.57
N GLN A 110 3.12 1.34 14.83
CA GLN A 110 2.08 0.65 15.62
C GLN A 110 2.18 -0.88 15.59
N ASN A 111 3.38 -1.42 15.85
CA ASN A 111 3.64 -2.86 15.82
C ASN A 111 3.47 -3.51 14.43
N LEU A 112 3.42 -2.71 13.35
CA LEU A 112 3.36 -3.17 11.96
C LEU A 112 4.61 -2.77 11.20
N ASN A 113 5.10 -3.66 10.35
CA ASN A 113 6.27 -3.42 9.49
C ASN A 113 5.81 -3.08 8.08
N PHE A 114 5.68 -1.78 7.80
CA PHE A 114 5.38 -1.31 6.46
C PHE A 114 6.64 -1.27 5.60
N SER A 115 6.46 -1.53 4.31
CA SER A 115 7.59 -1.59 3.39
C SER A 115 7.84 -0.24 2.74
N LYS A 116 9.06 -0.05 2.25
CA LYS A 116 9.39 1.07 1.36
C LYS A 116 8.34 1.18 0.24
N GLY A 117 7.93 2.42 -0.04
CA GLY A 117 6.96 2.76 -1.08
C GLY A 117 5.50 2.54 -0.70
N THR A 118 5.20 2.01 0.49
CA THR A 118 3.84 1.97 1.03
C THR A 118 3.32 3.40 1.19
N TRP A 119 2.13 3.66 0.68
CA TRP A 119 1.40 4.90 0.94
C TRP A 119 0.53 4.71 2.17
N ILE A 120 0.58 5.65 3.12
CA ILE A 120 -0.14 5.60 4.39
C ILE A 120 -0.96 6.87 4.54
N ARG A 121 -2.22 6.72 4.93
CA ARG A 121 -3.05 7.78 5.50
C ARG A 121 -3.15 7.60 7.01
N PHE A 122 -3.12 8.71 7.72
CA PHE A 122 -3.19 8.77 9.18
C PHE A 122 -4.47 9.47 9.61
N TYR A 123 -4.99 9.08 10.77
CA TYR A 123 -5.87 9.91 11.59
C TYR A 123 -5.09 11.10 12.14
N GLU A 124 -5.81 12.16 12.51
CA GLU A 124 -5.20 13.36 13.10
C GLU A 124 -4.49 13.10 14.44
N SER A 125 -4.86 12.03 15.16
CA SER A 125 -4.13 11.52 16.32
C SER A 125 -2.73 10.97 15.99
N GLY A 126 -2.35 10.91 14.70
CA GLY A 126 -1.10 10.32 14.21
C GLY A 126 -1.18 8.80 14.03
N LYS A 127 -2.34 8.19 14.24
CA LYS A 127 -2.50 6.75 14.05
C LYS A 127 -2.76 6.39 12.58
N VAL A 128 -2.23 5.26 12.11
CA VAL A 128 -2.51 4.72 10.77
C VAL A 128 -4.01 4.49 10.63
N GLN A 129 -4.58 5.08 9.58
CA GLN A 129 -5.96 4.91 9.16
C GLN A 129 -6.07 3.92 8.02
N GLU A 130 -5.18 4.05 7.03
CA GLU A 130 -5.19 3.24 5.82
C GLU A 130 -3.78 3.11 5.27
N ALA A 131 -3.46 1.95 4.70
CA ALA A 131 -2.18 1.70 4.02
C ALA A 131 -2.41 0.96 2.70
N LYS A 132 -1.87 1.50 1.60
CA LYS A 132 -1.79 0.81 0.31
C LYS A 132 -0.52 -0.04 0.28
N LEU A 133 -0.70 -1.35 0.35
CA LEU A 133 0.39 -2.29 0.56
C LEU A 133 1.19 -2.49 -0.74
N ARG A 134 2.51 -2.53 -0.65
CA ARG A 134 3.41 -2.75 -1.80
C ARG A 134 3.78 -4.20 -2.03
N ARG A 135 3.57 -5.04 -1.02
CA ARG A 135 3.82 -6.48 -1.03
C ARG A 135 2.89 -7.12 -0.03
N ASP A 136 2.74 -8.44 -0.13
CA ASP A 136 2.01 -9.20 0.85
C ASP A 136 2.67 -9.03 2.23
N MET A 137 1.86 -8.83 3.27
CA MET A 137 2.38 -8.67 4.64
C MET A 137 1.41 -9.22 5.68
N ILE A 138 1.96 -9.59 6.83
CA ILE A 138 1.16 -10.04 7.97
C ILE A 138 0.68 -8.82 8.77
N ILE A 139 -0.63 -8.68 8.92
CA ILE A 139 -1.29 -7.63 9.72
C ILE A 139 -2.18 -8.33 10.75
N GLN A 140 -1.83 -8.21 12.03
CA GLN A 140 -2.59 -8.81 13.14
C GLN A 140 -2.89 -10.31 12.93
N GLY A 141 -1.91 -11.05 12.41
CA GLY A 141 -2.00 -12.49 12.14
C GLY A 141 -2.55 -12.85 10.75
N LEU A 142 -3.08 -11.90 9.98
CA LEU A 142 -3.67 -12.13 8.66
C LEU A 142 -2.73 -11.74 7.54
N ASN A 143 -2.78 -12.46 6.43
CA ASN A 143 -1.92 -12.17 5.28
C ASN A 143 -2.67 -11.23 4.34
N ALA A 144 -2.26 -9.98 4.36
CA ALA A 144 -2.81 -8.92 3.54
C ALA A 144 -2.22 -8.99 2.12
N SER A 145 -3.07 -8.89 1.11
CA SER A 145 -2.68 -8.90 -0.30
C SER A 145 -1.99 -7.60 -0.70
N GLN A 146 -0.91 -7.69 -1.48
CA GLN A 146 -0.27 -6.54 -2.11
C GLN A 146 -1.22 -5.76 -3.01
N ASP A 147 -0.92 -4.49 -3.24
CA ASP A 147 -1.70 -3.53 -4.04
C ASP A 147 -3.15 -3.29 -3.56
N THR A 148 -3.50 -3.83 -2.39
CA THR A 148 -4.78 -3.59 -1.73
C THR A 148 -4.65 -2.61 -0.56
N LEU A 149 -5.79 -2.16 -0.05
CA LEU A 149 -5.88 -1.26 1.08
C LEU A 149 -6.14 -2.05 2.36
N ALA A 150 -5.22 -1.95 3.32
CA ALA A 150 -5.50 -2.30 4.71
C ALA A 150 -6.03 -1.07 5.43
N ARG A 151 -7.20 -1.19 6.08
CA ARG A 151 -7.82 -0.10 6.84
C ARG A 151 -7.86 -0.44 8.30
N PHE A 152 -7.77 0.58 9.14
CA PHE A 152 -7.69 0.45 10.58
C PHE A 152 -8.71 1.36 11.23
N TYR A 153 -9.18 0.96 12.40
CA TYR A 153 -9.82 1.87 13.35
C TYR A 153 -8.75 2.71 14.04
N GLU A 154 -9.15 3.85 14.59
CA GLU A 154 -8.26 4.69 15.40
C GLU A 154 -7.79 4.00 16.70
N SER A 155 -8.42 2.89 17.10
CA SER A 155 -7.86 2.03 18.16
C SER A 155 -6.58 1.28 17.72
N GLY A 156 -6.24 1.30 16.43
CA GLY A 156 -5.17 0.51 15.82
C GLY A 156 -5.62 -0.88 15.37
N ARG A 157 -6.88 -1.27 15.64
CA ARG A 157 -7.44 -2.56 15.20
C ARG A 157 -7.72 -2.55 13.70
N LEU A 158 -7.48 -3.68 13.03
CA LEU A 158 -7.79 -3.85 11.62
C LEU A 158 -9.31 -3.72 11.40
N SER A 159 -9.72 -2.89 10.45
CA SER A 159 -11.13 -2.71 10.08
C SER A 159 -11.46 -3.35 8.73
N GLN A 160 -10.50 -3.40 7.80
CA GLN A 160 -10.69 -4.02 6.49
C GLN A 160 -9.36 -4.52 5.91
N ILE A 161 -9.41 -5.65 5.19
CA ILE A 161 -8.26 -6.25 4.51
C ILE A 161 -8.73 -7.10 3.32
N GLU A 162 -7.84 -7.33 2.35
CA GLU A 162 -7.99 -8.39 1.36
C GLU A 162 -6.95 -9.48 1.62
N LEU A 163 -7.36 -10.75 1.55
CA LEU A 163 -6.50 -11.88 1.88
C LEU A 163 -5.53 -12.24 0.75
N ALA A 164 -4.23 -12.31 1.04
CA ALA A 164 -3.20 -12.77 0.09
C ALA A 164 -3.18 -14.30 -0.06
N ARG A 165 -3.65 -15.02 0.96
CA ARG A 165 -3.79 -16.47 1.03
C ARG A 165 -5.03 -16.83 1.83
N GLU A 166 -5.44 -18.09 1.78
CA GLU A 166 -6.55 -18.56 2.62
C GLU A 166 -6.33 -18.24 4.10
N ALA A 167 -7.41 -17.93 4.80
CA ALA A 167 -7.38 -17.62 6.24
C ALA A 167 -8.60 -18.22 6.94
N ARG A 168 -8.38 -18.75 8.14
CA ARG A 168 -9.42 -19.35 8.96
C ARG A 168 -9.88 -18.37 10.05
N PHE A 169 -11.19 -18.21 10.20
CA PHE A 169 -11.83 -17.51 11.32
C PHE A 169 -12.88 -18.42 11.94
N GLY A 170 -12.61 -18.87 13.17
CA GLY A 170 -13.39 -19.96 13.76
C GLY A 170 -13.39 -21.18 12.84
N ASP A 171 -14.57 -21.68 12.50
CA ASP A 171 -14.73 -22.86 11.64
C ASP A 171 -14.76 -22.53 10.14
N ILE A 172 -14.70 -21.25 9.77
CA ILE A 172 -14.85 -20.79 8.38
C ILE A 172 -13.48 -20.58 7.74
N LEU A 173 -13.26 -21.18 6.57
CA LEU A 173 -12.03 -21.04 5.78
C LEU A 173 -12.27 -20.10 4.60
N PHE A 174 -11.81 -18.87 4.69
CA PHE A 174 -11.95 -17.88 3.63
C PHE A 174 -10.85 -18.06 2.58
N PRO A 175 -11.20 -18.09 1.28
CA PRO A 175 -10.21 -18.21 0.22
C PRO A 175 -9.35 -16.93 0.08
N LYS A 176 -8.19 -17.08 -0.58
CA LYS A 176 -7.39 -15.95 -1.09
C LYS A 176 -8.29 -14.98 -1.87
N GLY A 177 -8.03 -13.68 -1.80
CA GLY A 177 -8.74 -12.63 -2.53
C GLY A 177 -10.06 -12.20 -1.87
N THR A 178 -10.54 -12.92 -0.85
CA THR A 178 -11.69 -12.47 -0.07
C THR A 178 -11.36 -11.17 0.64
N ARG A 179 -12.27 -10.20 0.52
CA ARG A 179 -12.22 -8.96 1.31
C ARG A 179 -13.01 -9.14 2.60
N LEU A 180 -12.33 -8.93 3.73
CA LEU A 180 -12.91 -9.02 5.06
C LEU A 180 -13.05 -7.63 5.67
N ARG A 181 -14.16 -7.42 6.39
CA ARG A 181 -14.37 -6.24 7.23
C ARG A 181 -14.66 -6.70 8.65
N PHE A 182 -14.14 -5.98 9.63
CA PHE A 182 -14.24 -6.32 11.04
C PHE A 182 -14.99 -5.24 11.79
N PHE A 183 -15.66 -5.63 12.88
CA PHE A 183 -16.14 -4.71 13.90
C PHE A 183 -14.98 -4.10 14.70
N PRO A 184 -15.19 -3.00 15.44
CA PRO A 184 -14.20 -2.48 16.39
C PRO A 184 -13.76 -3.51 17.45
N SER A 185 -14.64 -4.48 17.78
CA SER A 185 -14.35 -5.62 18.65
C SER A 185 -13.29 -6.58 18.07
N GLY A 186 -12.94 -6.45 16.79
CA GLY A 186 -12.05 -7.35 16.05
C GLY A 186 -12.76 -8.57 15.46
N LYS A 187 -14.06 -8.74 15.71
CA LYS A 187 -14.85 -9.83 15.15
C LYS A 187 -15.19 -9.56 13.68
N LEU A 188 -15.39 -10.63 12.91
CA LEU A 188 -15.74 -10.52 11.50
C LEU A 188 -17.14 -9.91 11.35
N GLN A 189 -17.26 -8.90 10.50
CA GLN A 189 -18.51 -8.19 10.21
C GLN A 189 -19.04 -8.53 8.82
N TYR A 190 -18.16 -8.46 7.80
CA TYR A 190 -18.54 -8.77 6.42
C TYR A 190 -17.43 -9.55 5.72
N SER A 191 -17.84 -10.38 4.76
CA SER A 191 -16.93 -11.03 3.82
C SER A 191 -17.50 -10.93 2.41
N ALA A 192 -16.75 -10.32 1.48
CA ALA A 192 -17.05 -10.35 0.05
C ALA A 192 -16.30 -11.52 -0.59
N LEU A 193 -17.05 -12.56 -0.97
CA LEU A 193 -16.53 -13.82 -1.46
C LEU A 193 -16.10 -13.72 -2.91
N ILE A 194 -14.96 -14.33 -3.24
CA ILE A 194 -14.52 -14.51 -4.63
C ILE A 194 -14.74 -15.93 -5.16
N LYS A 195 -15.08 -16.86 -4.25
CA LYS A 195 -15.35 -18.27 -4.53
C LYS A 195 -16.46 -18.75 -3.60
N GLU A 196 -17.10 -19.85 -3.96
CA GLU A 196 -18.09 -20.49 -3.10
C GLU A 196 -17.47 -20.85 -1.73
N LEU A 197 -18.24 -20.64 -0.66
CA LEU A 197 -17.81 -20.88 0.70
C LEU A 197 -18.86 -21.72 1.43
N ARG A 198 -18.39 -22.72 2.20
CA ARG A 198 -19.26 -23.51 3.06
C ARG A 198 -19.23 -22.97 4.48
N ILE A 199 -20.40 -22.65 5.04
CA ILE A 199 -20.56 -22.16 6.42
C ILE A 199 -21.63 -23.00 7.09
N LYS A 200 -21.24 -23.82 8.08
CA LYS A 200 -22.17 -24.61 8.92
C LYS A 200 -23.25 -25.38 8.13
N GLY A 201 -22.86 -26.04 7.04
CA GLY A 201 -23.78 -26.82 6.18
C GLY A 201 -24.52 -26.02 5.10
N LEU A 202 -24.26 -24.71 5.00
CA LEU A 202 -24.75 -23.86 3.92
C LEU A 202 -23.66 -23.64 2.87
N ALA A 203 -24.01 -23.74 1.59
CA ALA A 203 -23.16 -23.31 0.46
C ALA A 203 -23.53 -21.88 0.07
N CYS A 204 -22.57 -20.97 0.20
CA CYS A 204 -22.71 -19.56 -0.13
C CYS A 204 -22.03 -19.27 -1.46
N LYS A 205 -22.75 -18.63 -2.39
CA LYS A 205 -22.24 -18.41 -3.75
C LYS A 205 -21.04 -17.47 -3.79
N ALA A 206 -20.17 -17.68 -4.77
CA ALA A 206 -19.12 -16.72 -5.12
C ALA A 206 -19.72 -15.35 -5.49
N GLU A 207 -18.93 -14.28 -5.37
CA GLU A 207 -19.31 -12.90 -5.70
C GLU A 207 -20.47 -12.34 -4.86
N THR A 208 -20.73 -12.97 -3.71
CA THR A 208 -21.73 -12.50 -2.75
C THR A 208 -21.07 -11.94 -1.49
N THR A 209 -21.81 -11.09 -0.78
CA THR A 209 -21.39 -10.58 0.53
C THR A 209 -22.15 -11.32 1.61
N ILE A 210 -21.42 -11.82 2.61
CA ILE A 210 -21.98 -12.40 3.82
C ILE A 210 -21.79 -11.40 4.95
N GLU A 211 -22.87 -11.12 5.67
CA GLU A 211 -22.88 -10.30 6.87
C GLU A 211 -22.95 -11.19 8.10
N PHE A 212 -22.15 -10.85 9.10
CA PHE A 212 -22.08 -11.54 10.38
C PHE A 212 -22.47 -10.58 11.50
N ASP A 213 -23.13 -11.11 12.53
CA ASP A 213 -23.30 -10.38 13.79
C ASP A 213 -22.03 -10.45 14.66
N GLU A 214 -22.05 -9.75 15.79
CA GLU A 214 -20.95 -9.76 16.77
C GLU A 214 -20.80 -11.13 17.47
N GLU A 215 -21.70 -12.09 17.30
CA GLU A 215 -21.51 -13.47 17.77
C GLU A 215 -20.86 -14.36 16.70
N GLY A 216 -20.59 -13.81 15.51
CA GLY A 216 -20.01 -14.54 14.38
C GLY A 216 -21.01 -15.42 13.64
N ARG A 217 -22.33 -15.18 13.81
CA ARG A 217 -23.39 -15.87 13.07
C ARG A 217 -23.63 -15.13 11.76
N ALA A 218 -23.73 -15.86 10.65
CA ALA A 218 -24.14 -15.27 9.39
C ALA A 218 -25.62 -14.87 9.46
N ILE A 219 -25.92 -13.59 9.26
CA ILE A 219 -27.28 -13.03 9.33
C ILE A 219 -27.83 -12.62 7.96
N ARG A 220 -26.96 -12.47 6.95
CA ARG A 220 -27.35 -12.14 5.57
C ARG A 220 -26.35 -12.74 4.57
N GLY A 221 -26.85 -13.20 3.43
CA GLY A 221 -26.05 -13.72 2.31
C GLY A 221 -26.90 -14.59 1.36
N ASP A 222 -26.38 -14.87 0.16
CA ASP A 222 -26.98 -15.88 -0.75
C ASP A 222 -26.34 -17.24 -0.46
N CYS A 223 -26.88 -17.90 0.56
CA CYS A 223 -26.45 -19.23 1.01
C CYS A 223 -27.64 -20.19 1.00
N GLN A 224 -27.42 -21.40 0.49
CA GLN A 224 -28.45 -22.45 0.43
C GLN A 224 -27.99 -23.70 1.20
N PRO A 225 -28.90 -24.48 1.80
CA PRO A 225 -28.55 -25.77 2.39
C PRO A 225 -27.88 -26.68 1.35
N ILE A 226 -26.80 -27.35 1.75
CA ILE A 226 -26.15 -28.36 0.93
C ILE A 226 -27.07 -29.60 0.92
N LYS A 227 -27.48 -30.02 -0.29
CA LYS A 227 -28.25 -31.26 -0.50
C LYS A 227 -27.36 -32.49 -0.45
#